data_AF-A0A7S2WW26-F1
#
_entry.id   AF-A0A7S2WW26-F1
#
_cell.length_a   1.000
_cell.length_b   1.000
_cell.length_c   1.000
_cell.angle_alpha   90.00
_cell.angle_beta   90.00
_cell.angle_gamma   90.00
#
_symmetry.space_group_name_H-M   'P 1'
#
loop_
_entity.id
_entity.type
_entity.pdbx_description
1 polymer ?
#
loop_
_entity_poly.entity_id
_entity_poly.type
_entity_poly.pdbx_seq_one_letter_code
_entity_poly.pdbx_strand_id
1 'polypeptide(L)'
;MKVVLVCLFGVVAASSAVAGFVWHNTGVMDEIVVDVPAMLRTVQWFMAFSFLHLAARSTPWTPMPSPEESRKGPSFTSWTVKFCNRACAFVHAAVCTVWALYSLHTLFLDRRDARSNALLPYTLAKNPDDDFLLFGVVEFTLGYAVYDFIYMMMREQDTLFMLHHLAMFLCFIPTLFFPSGFVIIVVGIAIAEITNPLLLPWMWSKDNAKRKDIPREDRAKHKARYQWLSGPLTLSYVIARGIVMPLSLLDVARALFWEGHMTPVTVWIWFYCCAGFLGSLLWIKSLVSGYLRMAFRKMPTEGSSPTSAKERTRKKAD
;
A
#
# COMPACT_ATOMS: atom_id res chain seq x y z
N MET A 1 1.96 24.60 -7.46
CA MET A 1 0.62 24.16 -7.93
C MET A 1 0.64 23.62 -9.36
N LYS A 2 1.15 24.37 -10.36
CA LYS A 2 1.18 23.92 -11.77
C LYS A 2 1.95 22.59 -12.00
N VAL A 3 3.12 22.40 -11.39
CA VAL A 3 3.91 21.15 -11.50
C VAL A 3 3.17 19.95 -10.89
N VAL A 4 2.52 20.14 -9.74
CA VAL A 4 1.75 19.09 -9.06
C VAL A 4 0.54 18.67 -9.88
N LEU A 5 -0.16 19.63 -10.50
CA LEU A 5 -1.26 19.36 -11.43
C LEU A 5 -0.79 18.61 -12.68
N VAL A 6 0.38 18.94 -13.23
CA VAL A 6 0.97 18.22 -14.38
C VAL A 6 1.35 16.79 -14.01
N CYS A 7 1.95 16.57 -12.84
CA CYS A 7 2.25 15.21 -12.36
C CYS A 7 0.97 14.41 -12.08
N LEU A 8 -0.06 15.03 -11.48
CA LEU A 8 -1.33 14.34 -11.23
C LEU A 8 -2.07 14.00 -12.53
N PHE A 9 -2.12 14.93 -13.49
CA PHE A 9 -2.75 14.69 -14.79
C PHE A 9 -1.99 13.67 -15.62
N GLY A 10 -0.66 13.75 -15.66
CA GLY A 10 0.16 12.78 -16.40
C GLY A 10 -0.02 11.37 -15.85
N VAL A 11 -0.11 11.24 -14.53
CA VAL A 11 -0.25 9.93 -13.90
C VAL A 11 -1.69 9.40 -13.95
N VAL A 12 -2.70 10.24 -13.73
CA VAL A 12 -4.12 9.84 -13.91
C VAL A 12 -4.40 9.51 -15.37
N ALA A 13 -3.85 10.25 -16.33
CA ALA A 13 -3.95 9.95 -17.75
C ALA A 13 -3.24 8.64 -18.10
N ALA A 14 -2.05 8.38 -17.54
CA ALA A 14 -1.34 7.11 -17.73
C ALA A 14 -2.12 5.93 -17.13
N SER A 15 -2.62 6.05 -15.90
CA SER A 15 -3.43 5.01 -15.25
C SER A 15 -4.78 4.78 -15.93
N SER A 16 -5.42 5.84 -16.44
CA SER A 16 -6.68 5.73 -17.20
C SER A 16 -6.46 5.19 -18.61
N ALA A 17 -5.31 5.50 -19.23
CA ALA A 17 -4.90 4.88 -20.49
C ALA A 17 -4.61 3.39 -20.29
N VAL A 18 -3.94 3.00 -19.21
CA VAL A 18 -3.70 1.59 -18.84
C VAL A 18 -5.03 0.87 -18.58
N ALA A 19 -5.92 1.43 -17.75
CA ALA A 19 -7.20 0.81 -17.44
C ALA A 19 -8.15 0.74 -18.65
N GLY A 20 -8.21 1.82 -19.46
CA GLY A 20 -8.99 1.86 -20.69
C GLY A 20 -8.44 0.92 -21.76
N PHE A 21 -7.13 0.78 -21.87
CA PHE A 21 -6.48 -0.14 -22.81
C PHE A 21 -6.66 -1.60 -22.41
N VAL A 22 -6.51 -1.94 -21.13
CA VAL A 22 -6.79 -3.29 -20.61
C VAL A 22 -8.27 -3.65 -20.76
N TRP A 23 -9.18 -2.69 -20.53
CA TRP A 23 -10.62 -2.92 -20.71
C TRP A 23 -11.05 -3.06 -22.17
N HIS A 24 -10.40 -2.34 -23.10
CA HIS A 24 -10.80 -2.35 -24.51
C HIS A 24 -10.21 -3.51 -25.32
N ASN A 25 -9.05 -4.04 -24.92
CA ASN A 25 -8.31 -5.08 -25.68
C ASN A 25 -8.48 -6.51 -25.16
N THR A 26 -9.35 -6.76 -24.17
CA THR A 26 -9.77 -8.12 -23.82
C THR A 26 -10.71 -8.77 -24.86
N GLY A 27 -11.05 -8.05 -25.94
CA GLY A 27 -11.89 -8.55 -27.04
C GLY A 27 -11.24 -8.64 -28.42
N VAL A 28 -10.03 -8.11 -28.63
CA VAL A 28 -9.34 -8.13 -29.94
C VAL A 28 -7.84 -8.25 -29.70
N MET A 29 -7.28 -9.45 -29.85
CA MET A 29 -5.92 -9.79 -29.41
C MET A 29 -4.85 -9.81 -30.52
N ASP A 30 -5.16 -9.42 -31.77
CA ASP A 30 -4.26 -9.80 -32.87
C ASP A 30 -3.35 -8.68 -33.45
N GLU A 31 -3.57 -7.38 -33.26
CA GLU A 31 -2.79 -6.39 -34.07
C GLU A 31 -2.30 -5.10 -33.38
N ILE A 32 -2.40 -4.94 -32.06
CA ILE A 32 -1.75 -3.80 -31.37
C ILE A 32 -0.87 -4.28 -30.23
N VAL A 33 0.34 -4.73 -30.57
CA VAL A 33 1.43 -4.95 -29.61
C VAL A 33 1.95 -3.58 -29.15
N VAL A 34 1.24 -2.96 -28.21
CA VAL A 34 1.87 -1.90 -27.41
C VAL A 34 2.94 -2.58 -26.56
N ASP A 35 4.17 -2.10 -26.63
CA ASP A 35 5.27 -2.49 -25.76
C ASP A 35 4.97 -2.01 -24.32
N VAL A 36 4.06 -2.74 -23.65
CA VAL A 36 3.73 -2.63 -22.23
C VAL A 36 5.01 -2.54 -21.38
N PRO A 37 6.07 -3.35 -21.60
CA PRO A 37 7.36 -3.15 -20.94
C PRO A 37 7.93 -1.73 -21.08
N ALA A 38 7.94 -1.15 -22.28
CA ALA A 38 8.43 0.22 -22.50
C ALA A 38 7.59 1.26 -21.76
N MET A 39 6.27 1.15 -21.80
CA MET A 39 5.36 2.05 -21.08
C MET A 39 5.58 1.98 -19.56
N LEU A 40 5.81 0.79 -19.01
CA LEU A 40 6.06 0.59 -17.58
C LEU A 40 7.43 1.11 -17.15
N ARG A 41 8.46 0.88 -17.98
CA ARG A 41 9.76 1.54 -17.80
C ARG A 41 9.56 3.05 -17.79
N THR A 42 8.75 3.62 -18.68
CA THR A 42 8.45 5.06 -18.69
C THR A 42 7.76 5.52 -17.41
N VAL A 43 6.79 4.78 -16.86
CA VAL A 43 6.13 5.12 -15.59
C VAL A 43 7.11 5.02 -14.41
N GLN A 44 7.92 3.96 -14.33
CA GLN A 44 8.98 3.83 -13.32
C GLN A 44 10.01 4.96 -13.43
N TRP A 45 10.52 5.24 -14.63
CA TRP A 45 11.44 6.35 -14.87
C TRP A 45 10.81 7.69 -14.55
N PHE A 46 9.54 7.90 -14.86
CA PHE A 46 8.84 9.12 -14.52
C PHE A 46 8.68 9.31 -13.01
N MET A 47 8.35 8.24 -12.27
CA MET A 47 8.27 8.28 -10.80
C MET A 47 9.65 8.51 -10.18
N ALA A 48 10.68 7.79 -10.63
CA ALA A 48 12.06 7.93 -10.17
C ALA A 48 12.64 9.32 -10.49
N PHE A 49 12.42 9.83 -11.70
CA PHE A 49 12.89 11.14 -12.14
C PHE A 49 12.14 12.27 -11.43
N SER A 50 10.82 12.18 -11.30
CA SER A 50 10.03 13.15 -10.55
C SER A 50 10.49 13.24 -9.10
N PHE A 51 10.85 12.11 -8.48
CA PHE A 51 11.40 12.08 -7.14
C PHE A 51 12.82 12.61 -7.06
N LEU A 52 13.75 12.16 -7.91
CA LEU A 52 15.12 12.67 -7.93
C LEU A 52 15.14 14.18 -8.17
N HIS A 53 14.25 14.67 -9.03
CA HIS A 53 14.08 16.09 -9.28
C HIS A 53 13.49 16.85 -8.07
N LEU A 54 12.49 16.29 -7.39
CA LEU A 54 11.94 16.85 -6.15
C LEU A 54 12.95 16.81 -5.00
N ALA A 55 13.71 15.72 -4.86
CA ALA A 55 14.74 15.51 -3.86
C ALA A 55 15.90 16.49 -4.09
N ALA A 56 16.40 16.59 -5.33
CA ALA A 56 17.45 17.54 -5.72
C ALA A 56 17.01 19.00 -5.53
N ARG A 57 15.73 19.33 -5.79
CA ARG A 57 15.19 20.68 -5.56
C ARG A 57 14.85 20.98 -4.11
N SER A 58 14.69 19.96 -3.27
CA SER A 58 14.45 20.11 -1.83
C SER A 58 15.72 20.31 -0.98
N THR A 59 16.80 20.81 -1.59
CA THR A 59 18.10 21.27 -1.04
C THR A 59 19.10 20.19 -0.60
N PRO A 60 20.43 20.46 -0.68
CA PRO A 60 21.50 19.53 -0.31
C PRO A 60 21.30 19.07 1.13
N TRP A 61 21.56 17.78 1.37
CA TRP A 61 21.51 17.06 2.66
C TRP A 61 21.54 18.01 3.86
N THR A 62 20.38 18.56 4.21
CA THR A 62 20.28 19.49 5.33
C THR A 62 20.25 18.58 6.55
N PRO A 63 21.21 18.73 7.49
CA PRO A 63 21.22 17.91 8.70
C PRO A 63 19.86 18.00 9.37
N MET A 64 19.44 16.90 10.02
CA MET A 64 18.12 16.80 10.63
C MET A 64 17.81 18.08 11.43
N PRO A 65 16.62 18.68 11.23
CA PRO A 65 16.25 19.92 11.90
C PRO A 65 16.41 19.73 13.41
N SER A 66 16.95 20.75 14.07
CA SER A 66 17.13 20.70 15.52
C SER A 66 15.78 20.40 16.21
N PRO A 67 15.78 19.86 17.44
CA PRO A 67 14.54 19.62 18.18
C PRO A 67 13.64 20.87 18.27
N GLU A 68 14.18 22.08 18.19
CA GLU A 68 13.41 23.33 18.14
C GLU A 68 12.75 23.59 16.79
N GLU A 69 13.41 23.28 15.68
CA GLU A 69 12.79 23.37 14.35
C GLU A 69 11.68 22.35 14.16
N SER A 70 11.79 21.17 14.79
CA SER A 70 10.72 20.16 14.81
C SER A 70 9.42 20.69 15.45
N ARG A 71 9.52 21.69 16.36
CA ARG A 71 8.35 22.32 17.01
C ARG A 71 7.65 23.36 16.15
N LYS A 72 8.30 23.92 15.12
CA LYS A 72 7.73 24.97 14.25
C LYS A 72 6.69 24.43 13.27
N GLY A 73 6.43 23.12 13.29
CA GLY A 73 5.49 22.45 12.41
C GLY A 73 6.10 22.19 11.02
N PRO A 74 5.54 21.24 10.27
CA PRO A 74 6.04 20.90 8.94
C PRO A 74 5.95 22.10 7.99
N SER A 75 7.06 22.44 7.35
CA SER A 75 7.12 23.49 6.33
C SER A 75 6.23 23.16 5.12
N PHE A 76 5.85 24.15 4.32
CA PHE A 76 5.08 23.95 3.09
C PHE A 76 5.75 22.92 2.14
N THR A 77 7.08 22.90 2.10
CA THR A 77 7.88 21.93 1.35
C THR A 77 7.65 20.49 1.85
N SER A 78 7.50 20.29 3.16
CA SER A 78 7.21 18.98 3.76
C SER A 78 5.86 18.42 3.32
N TRP A 79 4.83 19.27 3.21
CA TRP A 79 3.50 18.83 2.76
C TRP A 79 3.43 18.49 1.28
N THR A 80 4.15 19.25 0.44
CA THR A 80 4.22 18.94 -0.99
C THR A 80 4.87 17.58 -1.21
N VAL A 81 5.99 17.33 -0.54
CA VAL A 81 6.69 16.04 -0.58
C VAL A 81 5.78 14.90 -0.10
N LYS A 82 5.08 15.10 1.03
CA LYS A 82 4.14 14.10 1.55
C LYS A 82 2.99 13.84 0.58
N PHE A 83 2.43 14.87 -0.04
CA PHE A 83 1.39 14.72 -1.07
C PHE A 83 1.89 13.92 -2.27
N CYS A 84 3.07 14.26 -2.81
CA CYS A 84 3.68 13.53 -3.92
C CYS A 84 3.89 12.05 -3.56
N ASN A 85 4.36 11.75 -2.35
CA ASN A 85 4.49 10.37 -1.89
C ASN A 85 3.15 9.63 -1.86
N ARG A 86 2.09 10.26 -1.33
CA ARG A 86 0.75 9.64 -1.30
C ARG A 86 0.15 9.47 -2.69
N ALA A 87 0.42 10.38 -3.62
CA ALA A 87 0.03 10.25 -5.01
C ALA A 87 0.77 9.09 -5.69
N CYS A 88 2.08 8.97 -5.47
CA CYS A 88 2.89 7.84 -5.95
C CYS A 88 2.35 6.51 -5.41
N ALA A 89 2.08 6.44 -4.09
CA ALA A 89 1.50 5.28 -3.43
C ALA A 89 0.12 4.90 -4.01
N PHE A 90 -0.73 5.87 -4.34
CA PHE A 90 -2.02 5.61 -5.00
C PHE A 90 -1.86 4.96 -6.36
N VAL A 91 -0.90 5.44 -7.12
CA VAL A 91 -0.69 5.01 -8.50
C VAL A 91 -0.08 3.62 -8.52
N HIS A 92 0.91 3.40 -7.66
CA HIS A 92 1.42 2.07 -7.38
C HIS A 92 0.29 1.13 -7.00
N ALA A 93 -0.54 1.51 -6.03
CA ALA A 93 -1.61 0.66 -5.56
C ALA A 93 -2.66 0.35 -6.61
N ALA A 94 -3.05 1.34 -7.41
CA ALA A 94 -4.00 1.14 -8.50
C ALA A 94 -3.44 0.20 -9.57
N VAL A 95 -2.20 0.42 -10.02
CA VAL A 95 -1.52 -0.42 -11.02
C VAL A 95 -1.38 -1.84 -10.48
N CYS A 96 -0.85 -2.01 -9.26
CA CYS A 96 -0.67 -3.32 -8.65
C CYS A 96 -1.99 -4.04 -8.39
N THR A 97 -3.05 -3.34 -7.98
CA THR A 97 -4.36 -3.96 -7.79
C THR A 97 -4.91 -4.47 -9.11
N VAL A 98 -4.94 -3.63 -10.16
CA VAL A 98 -5.44 -4.05 -11.48
C VAL A 98 -4.64 -5.21 -12.02
N TRP A 99 -3.31 -5.12 -11.93
CA TRP A 99 -2.42 -6.13 -12.45
C TRP A 99 -2.52 -7.43 -11.66
N ALA A 100 -2.56 -7.37 -10.34
CA ALA A 100 -2.70 -8.55 -9.52
C ALA A 100 -4.08 -9.20 -9.69
N LEU A 101 -5.15 -8.42 -9.89
CA LEU A 101 -6.47 -8.95 -10.25
C LEU A 101 -6.47 -9.62 -11.63
N TYR A 102 -5.80 -9.02 -12.62
CA TYR A 102 -5.60 -9.64 -13.93
C TYR A 102 -4.81 -10.94 -13.81
N SER A 103 -3.69 -10.93 -13.08
CA SER A 103 -2.86 -12.10 -12.82
C SER A 103 -3.60 -13.19 -12.08
N LEU A 104 -4.41 -12.84 -11.08
CA LEU A 104 -5.29 -13.80 -10.42
C LEU A 104 -6.28 -14.35 -11.44
N HIS A 105 -6.96 -13.50 -12.21
CA HIS A 105 -7.93 -13.92 -13.21
C HIS A 105 -7.33 -14.88 -14.24
N THR A 106 -6.14 -14.61 -14.78
CA THR A 106 -5.45 -15.51 -15.70
C THR A 106 -5.08 -16.83 -15.02
N LEU A 107 -4.57 -16.79 -13.78
CA LEU A 107 -4.29 -18.00 -13.00
C LEU A 107 -5.56 -18.82 -12.71
N PHE A 108 -6.71 -18.16 -12.49
CA PHE A 108 -8.00 -18.79 -12.22
C PHE A 108 -8.66 -19.37 -13.48
N LEU A 109 -8.56 -18.69 -14.63
CA LEU A 109 -9.17 -19.13 -15.88
C LEU A 109 -8.43 -20.31 -16.52
N ASP A 110 -7.11 -20.40 -16.29
CA ASP A 110 -6.25 -21.37 -16.95
C ASP A 110 -6.39 -22.81 -16.39
N ARG A 111 -7.34 -23.09 -15.47
CA ARG A 111 -7.42 -24.44 -14.84
C ARG A 111 -8.80 -25.05 -14.65
N ARG A 112 -9.01 -26.11 -15.44
CA ARG A 112 -9.99 -27.19 -15.29
C ARG A 112 -9.62 -28.23 -14.21
N ASP A 113 -8.41 -28.19 -13.63
CA ASP A 113 -7.87 -29.27 -12.77
C ASP A 113 -7.60 -28.90 -11.30
N ALA A 114 -7.92 -27.68 -10.84
CA ALA A 114 -7.56 -27.22 -9.49
C ALA A 114 -8.52 -27.68 -8.37
N ARG A 115 -8.83 -28.98 -8.28
CA ARG A 115 -9.86 -29.52 -7.36
C ARG A 115 -9.45 -29.60 -5.87
N SER A 116 -8.24 -29.19 -5.45
CA SER A 116 -7.72 -29.51 -4.10
C SER A 116 -7.30 -28.35 -3.19
N ASN A 117 -7.34 -27.09 -3.64
CA ASN A 117 -6.88 -25.95 -2.82
C ASN A 117 -8.04 -25.25 -2.08
N ALA A 118 -7.80 -24.71 -0.89
CA ALA A 118 -8.87 -24.16 -0.05
C ALA A 118 -9.35 -22.78 -0.52
N LEU A 119 -8.48 -21.95 -1.11
CA LEU A 119 -8.80 -20.60 -1.55
C LEU A 119 -8.16 -20.18 -2.87
N LEU A 120 -6.93 -20.65 -3.16
CA LEU A 120 -6.21 -20.20 -4.36
C LEU A 120 -5.71 -21.37 -5.22
N PRO A 121 -6.25 -21.55 -6.44
CA PRO A 121 -5.80 -22.54 -7.40
C PRO A 121 -4.61 -22.00 -8.19
N TYR A 122 -3.39 -22.05 -7.63
CA TYR A 122 -2.20 -21.75 -8.42
C TYR A 122 -1.23 -22.91 -8.45
N THR A 123 -0.59 -23.09 -9.60
CA THR A 123 0.65 -23.85 -9.70
C THR A 123 1.84 -22.94 -9.49
N LEU A 124 2.74 -23.37 -8.61
CA LEU A 124 4.07 -22.78 -8.43
C LEU A 124 4.99 -23.00 -9.65
N ALA A 125 4.52 -23.73 -10.67
CA ALA A 125 5.27 -24.25 -11.80
C ALA A 125 4.86 -23.62 -13.15
N LYS A 126 4.53 -22.32 -13.19
CA LYS A 126 4.48 -21.60 -14.48
C LYS A 126 5.87 -21.12 -14.85
N ASN A 127 6.25 -21.32 -16.11
CA ASN A 127 7.46 -20.74 -16.67
C ASN A 127 7.23 -19.22 -16.84
N PRO A 128 8.04 -18.32 -16.28
CA PRO A 128 7.82 -16.88 -16.43
C PRO A 128 8.02 -16.37 -17.86
N ASP A 129 8.69 -17.15 -18.72
CA ASP A 129 8.75 -16.86 -20.15
C ASP A 129 7.35 -16.90 -20.81
N ASP A 130 6.42 -17.69 -20.25
CA ASP A 130 5.03 -17.78 -20.72
C ASP A 130 4.14 -16.67 -20.14
N ASP A 131 4.61 -15.94 -19.12
CA ASP A 131 3.80 -15.02 -18.33
C ASP A 131 4.57 -13.72 -17.98
N PHE A 132 5.17 -13.09 -19.00
CA PHE A 132 5.91 -11.83 -18.91
C PHE A 132 5.15 -10.73 -18.13
N LEU A 133 3.83 -10.65 -18.34
CA LEU A 133 2.97 -9.72 -17.61
C LEU A 133 3.00 -9.98 -16.10
N LEU A 134 3.03 -11.25 -15.69
CA LEU A 134 2.95 -11.63 -14.28
C LEU A 134 4.30 -11.44 -13.56
N PHE A 135 5.41 -11.43 -14.29
CA PHE A 135 6.72 -11.03 -13.76
C PHE A 135 6.88 -9.50 -13.67
N GLY A 136 6.35 -8.75 -14.64
CA GLY A 136 6.44 -7.28 -14.67
C GLY A 136 5.84 -6.59 -13.43
N VAL A 137 4.80 -7.16 -12.80
CA VAL A 137 4.24 -6.62 -11.55
C VAL A 137 5.21 -6.71 -10.38
N VAL A 138 6.08 -7.73 -10.36
CA VAL A 138 7.09 -7.92 -9.31
C VAL A 138 8.18 -6.86 -9.46
N GLU A 139 8.69 -6.64 -10.68
CA GLU A 139 9.67 -5.59 -10.96
C GLU A 139 9.12 -4.19 -10.65
N PHE A 140 7.87 -3.92 -11.08
CA PHE A 140 7.19 -2.67 -10.78
C PHE A 140 7.08 -2.43 -9.27
N THR A 141 6.64 -3.45 -8.54
CA THR A 141 6.45 -3.38 -7.09
C THR A 141 7.77 -3.27 -6.35
N LEU A 142 8.82 -3.96 -6.80
CA LEU A 142 10.16 -3.84 -6.21
C LEU A 142 10.69 -2.42 -6.36
N GLY A 143 10.56 -1.82 -7.55
CA GLY A 143 10.97 -0.44 -7.80
C GLY A 143 10.25 0.55 -6.89
N TYR A 144 8.93 0.39 -6.71
CA TYR A 144 8.16 1.19 -5.76
C TYR A 144 8.58 0.94 -4.30
N ALA A 145 8.80 -0.31 -3.90
CA ALA A 145 9.21 -0.65 -2.55
C ALA A 145 10.55 -0.02 -2.18
N VAL A 146 11.52 0.00 -3.11
CA VAL A 146 12.81 0.70 -2.95
C VAL A 146 12.59 2.19 -2.73
N TYR A 147 11.74 2.80 -3.58
CA TYR A 147 11.37 4.19 -3.45
C TYR A 147 10.76 4.51 -2.08
N ASP A 148 9.74 3.77 -1.66
CA ASP A 148 9.01 4.03 -0.41
C ASP A 148 9.92 3.77 0.79
N PHE A 149 10.79 2.76 0.74
CA PHE A 149 11.79 2.50 1.78
C PHE A 149 12.77 3.68 1.96
N ILE A 150 13.32 4.22 0.86
CA ILE A 150 14.20 5.39 0.91
C ILE A 150 13.44 6.60 1.49
N TYR A 151 12.22 6.85 1.02
CA TYR A 151 11.39 7.93 1.55
C TYR A 151 11.16 7.78 3.06
N MET A 152 10.87 6.56 3.53
CA MET A 152 10.62 6.26 4.94
C MET A 152 11.85 6.47 5.81
N MET A 153 13.03 6.00 5.37
CA MET A 153 14.30 6.25 6.06
C MET A 153 14.59 7.75 6.18
N MET A 154 14.31 8.51 5.14
CA MET A 154 14.64 9.94 5.09
C MET A 154 13.63 10.84 5.80
N ARG A 155 12.36 10.43 5.93
CA ARG A 155 11.27 11.36 6.31
C ARG A 155 10.33 10.88 7.42
N GLU A 156 9.81 9.66 7.35
CA GLU A 156 8.75 9.22 8.30
C GLU A 156 9.30 8.38 9.46
N GLN A 157 10.47 7.72 9.30
CA GLN A 157 11.15 6.91 10.32
C GLN A 157 10.24 5.89 11.01
N ASP A 158 9.22 5.38 10.32
CA ASP A 158 8.32 4.34 10.85
C ASP A 158 9.03 2.99 10.80
N THR A 159 9.59 2.55 11.93
CA THR A 159 10.34 1.29 12.04
C THR A 159 9.54 0.07 11.61
N LEU A 160 8.24 0.02 11.92
CA LEU A 160 7.40 -1.12 11.54
C LEU A 160 7.24 -1.17 10.02
N PHE A 161 7.02 -0.01 9.40
CA PHE A 161 6.88 0.12 7.96
C PHE A 161 8.19 -0.18 7.22
N MET A 162 9.33 0.27 7.76
CA MET A 162 10.66 -0.05 7.23
C MET A 162 10.98 -1.55 7.29
N LEU A 163 10.71 -2.21 8.43
CA LEU A 163 10.91 -3.65 8.57
C LEU A 163 9.99 -4.45 7.63
N HIS A 164 8.76 -3.98 7.43
CA HIS A 164 7.84 -4.59 6.46
C HIS A 164 8.39 -4.52 5.02
N HIS A 165 8.92 -3.36 4.61
CA HIS A 165 9.54 -3.19 3.29
C HIS A 165 10.83 -4.00 3.14
N LEU A 166 11.62 -4.13 4.23
CA LEU A 166 12.78 -5.00 4.23
C LEU A 166 12.39 -6.46 4.01
N ALA A 167 11.34 -6.95 4.69
CA ALA A 167 10.82 -8.30 4.46
C ALA A 167 10.31 -8.50 3.02
N MET A 168 9.72 -7.46 2.42
CA MET A 168 9.33 -7.47 1.00
C MET A 168 10.57 -7.60 0.10
N PHE A 169 11.65 -6.86 0.33
CA PHE A 169 12.89 -7.05 -0.45
C PHE A 169 13.43 -8.47 -0.35
N LEU A 170 13.43 -9.03 0.85
CA LEU A 170 13.91 -10.39 1.09
C LEU A 170 13.02 -11.44 0.41
N CYS A 171 11.73 -11.17 0.21
CA CYS A 171 10.86 -11.99 -0.64
C CYS A 171 11.14 -11.83 -2.13
N PHE A 172 11.34 -10.60 -2.60
CA PHE A 172 11.31 -10.27 -4.03
C PHE A 172 12.65 -10.56 -4.71
N ILE A 173 13.76 -10.32 -4.02
CA ILE A 173 15.11 -10.51 -4.58
C ILE A 173 15.32 -11.93 -5.14
N PRO A 174 14.97 -13.02 -4.43
CA PRO A 174 15.13 -14.37 -4.98
C PRO A 174 14.38 -14.57 -6.30
N THR A 175 13.22 -13.95 -6.48
CA THR A 175 12.44 -14.11 -7.73
C THR A 175 13.08 -13.45 -8.94
N LEU A 176 14.02 -12.52 -8.76
CA LEU A 176 14.81 -11.95 -9.86
C LEU A 176 15.81 -12.95 -10.44
N PHE A 177 16.26 -13.91 -9.63
CA PHE A 177 17.27 -14.89 -10.02
C PHE A 177 16.67 -16.27 -10.28
N PHE A 178 15.52 -16.54 -9.65
CA PHE A 178 14.85 -17.82 -9.71
C PHE A 178 13.41 -17.60 -10.14
N PRO A 179 13.01 -18.13 -11.31
CA PRO A 179 11.66 -17.96 -11.85
C PRO A 179 10.57 -18.60 -10.98
N SER A 180 10.93 -19.43 -10.00
CA SER A 180 10.00 -20.13 -9.12
C SER A 180 9.51 -19.25 -7.96
N GLY A 181 8.22 -19.40 -7.60
CA GLY A 181 7.64 -18.79 -6.41
C GLY A 181 7.14 -17.35 -6.57
N PHE A 182 7.32 -16.72 -7.74
CA PHE A 182 6.78 -15.37 -8.01
C PHE A 182 5.26 -15.27 -7.85
N VAL A 183 4.53 -16.36 -8.10
CA VAL A 183 3.08 -16.42 -7.86
C VAL A 183 2.71 -16.15 -6.40
N ILE A 184 3.53 -16.62 -5.44
CA ILE A 184 3.35 -16.35 -3.99
C ILE A 184 3.38 -14.84 -3.75
N ILE A 185 4.30 -14.15 -4.42
CA ILE A 185 4.45 -12.69 -4.34
C ILE A 185 3.26 -11.99 -4.97
N VAL A 186 2.83 -12.40 -6.17
CA VAL A 186 1.69 -11.78 -6.87
C VAL A 186 0.40 -11.89 -6.06
N VAL A 187 0.14 -13.06 -5.47
CA VAL A 187 -0.98 -13.26 -4.54
C VAL A 187 -0.85 -12.32 -3.34
N GLY A 188 0.34 -12.25 -2.75
CA GLY A 188 0.61 -11.38 -1.61
C GLY A 188 0.35 -9.90 -1.94
N ILE A 189 0.82 -9.44 -3.10
CA ILE A 189 0.58 -8.09 -3.62
C ILE A 189 -0.92 -7.88 -3.82
N ALA A 190 -1.63 -8.80 -4.45
CA ALA A 190 -3.08 -8.67 -4.70
C ALA A 190 -3.84 -8.38 -3.40
N ILE A 191 -3.59 -9.19 -2.37
CA ILE A 191 -4.27 -9.11 -1.08
C ILE A 191 -3.84 -7.85 -0.31
N ALA A 192 -2.58 -7.44 -0.41
CA ALA A 192 -2.11 -6.22 0.21
C ALA A 192 -2.75 -4.98 -0.43
N GLU A 193 -2.77 -4.93 -1.76
CA GLU A 193 -3.11 -3.75 -2.55
C GLU A 193 -4.62 -3.51 -2.65
N ILE A 194 -5.46 -4.56 -2.57
CA ILE A 194 -6.93 -4.40 -2.60
C ILE A 194 -7.46 -3.49 -1.47
N THR A 195 -6.69 -3.32 -0.38
CA THR A 195 -7.04 -2.47 0.75
C THR A 195 -6.57 -1.00 0.60
N ASN A 196 -5.63 -0.74 -0.31
CA ASN A 196 -5.02 0.58 -0.48
C ASN A 196 -5.94 1.68 -1.03
N PRO A 197 -6.93 1.39 -1.91
CA PRO A 197 -7.93 2.38 -2.32
C PRO A 197 -8.70 3.00 -1.15
N LEU A 198 -8.88 2.29 -0.04
CA LEU A 198 -9.47 2.82 1.20
C LEU A 198 -8.41 3.44 2.12
N LEU A 199 -7.22 2.84 2.20
CA LEU A 199 -6.15 3.30 3.09
C LEU A 199 -5.70 4.72 2.75
N LEU A 200 -5.49 5.02 1.46
CA LEU A 200 -4.89 6.28 1.03
C LEU A 200 -5.79 7.50 1.32
N PRO A 201 -7.09 7.50 0.97
CA PRO A 201 -8.01 8.55 1.40
C PRO A 201 -8.15 8.65 2.91
N TRP A 202 -8.06 7.52 3.63
CA TRP A 202 -8.13 7.50 5.09
C TRP A 202 -6.91 8.19 5.71
N MET A 203 -5.69 7.86 5.26
CA MET A 203 -4.45 8.51 5.71
C MET A 203 -4.46 10.00 5.39
N TRP A 204 -4.87 10.35 4.17
CA TRP A 204 -5.00 11.74 3.74
C TRP A 204 -5.97 12.51 4.64
N SER A 205 -7.14 11.95 4.93
CA SER A 205 -8.14 12.58 5.80
C SER A 205 -7.64 12.70 7.25
N LYS A 206 -6.96 11.67 7.77
CA LYS A 206 -6.35 11.66 9.11
C LYS A 206 -5.31 12.77 9.27
N ASP A 207 -4.45 12.94 8.27
CA ASP A 207 -3.38 13.94 8.29
C ASP A 207 -3.95 15.36 8.19
N ASN A 208 -4.86 15.60 7.25
CA ASN A 208 -5.46 16.92 7.06
C ASN A 208 -6.39 17.32 8.21
N ALA A 209 -6.98 16.39 8.95
CA ALA A 209 -7.75 16.69 10.16
C ALA A 209 -6.90 17.33 11.28
N LYS A 210 -5.57 17.14 11.25
CA LYS A 210 -4.63 17.65 12.27
C LYS A 210 -3.89 18.93 11.85
N ARG A 211 -4.04 19.34 10.59
CA ARG A 211 -3.31 20.47 9.99
C ARG A 211 -3.81 21.83 10.47
N LYS A 212 -2.96 22.57 11.17
CA LYS A 212 -3.31 23.90 11.71
C LYS A 212 -3.45 24.98 10.64
N ASP A 213 -2.76 24.80 9.51
CA ASP A 213 -2.74 25.69 8.35
C ASP A 213 -4.00 25.61 7.47
N ILE A 214 -4.85 24.60 7.65
CA ILE A 214 -6.15 24.47 6.96
C ILE A 214 -7.24 25.19 7.77
N PRO A 215 -8.24 25.84 7.14
CA PRO A 215 -9.39 26.39 7.84
C PRO A 215 -10.08 25.38 8.77
N ARG A 216 -10.63 25.86 9.90
CA ARG A 216 -11.25 24.99 10.92
C ARG A 216 -12.38 24.14 10.35
N GLU A 217 -13.18 24.70 9.45
CA GLU A 217 -14.30 24.01 8.80
C GLU A 217 -13.83 22.84 7.94
N ASP A 218 -12.77 23.05 7.16
CA ASP A 218 -12.22 21.99 6.30
C ASP A 218 -11.55 20.89 7.11
N ARG A 219 -10.88 21.23 8.23
CA ARG A 219 -10.42 20.22 9.19
C ARG A 219 -11.57 19.37 9.72
N ALA A 220 -12.73 19.97 10.02
CA ALA A 220 -13.90 19.24 10.49
C ALA A 220 -14.42 18.27 9.41
N LYS A 221 -14.47 18.71 8.14
CA LYS A 221 -14.82 17.84 7.00
C LYS A 221 -13.82 16.68 6.84
N HIS A 222 -12.53 16.93 7.01
CA HIS A 222 -11.51 15.86 6.96
C HIS A 222 -11.64 14.89 8.14
N LYS A 223 -11.93 15.39 9.34
CA LYS A 223 -12.20 14.56 10.51
C LYS A 223 -13.42 13.64 10.31
N ALA A 224 -14.51 14.20 9.77
CA ALA A 224 -15.72 13.43 9.46
C ALA A 224 -15.42 12.32 8.43
N ARG A 225 -14.72 12.67 7.33
CA ARG A 225 -14.27 11.69 6.32
C ARG A 225 -13.39 10.59 6.92
N TYR A 226 -12.43 10.96 7.76
CA TYR A 226 -11.58 10.01 8.49
C TYR A 226 -12.40 9.05 9.35
N GLN A 227 -13.37 9.55 10.13
CA GLN A 227 -14.25 8.73 10.97
C GLN A 227 -15.10 7.77 10.13
N TRP A 228 -15.69 8.28 9.04
CA TRP A 228 -16.50 7.47 8.13
C TRP A 228 -15.69 6.35 7.45
N LEU A 229 -14.49 6.66 6.94
CA LEU A 229 -13.60 5.69 6.29
C LEU A 229 -13.03 4.64 7.25
N SER A 230 -12.98 4.94 8.56
CA SER A 230 -12.30 4.07 9.53
C SER A 230 -12.95 2.71 9.68
N GLY A 231 -14.29 2.63 9.63
CA GLY A 231 -15.02 1.36 9.71
C GLY A 231 -14.76 0.46 8.51
N PRO A 232 -15.09 0.90 7.27
CA PRO A 232 -14.84 0.14 6.05
C PRO A 232 -13.37 -0.27 5.88
N LEU A 233 -12.42 0.63 6.19
CA LEU A 233 -10.99 0.31 6.13
C LEU A 233 -10.61 -0.78 7.13
N THR A 234 -11.07 -0.69 8.38
CA THR A 234 -10.74 -1.68 9.40
C THR A 234 -11.30 -3.05 9.01
N LEU A 235 -12.54 -3.09 8.54
CA LEU A 235 -13.18 -4.33 8.09
C LEU A 235 -12.45 -4.93 6.89
N SER A 236 -12.11 -4.13 5.86
CA SER A 236 -11.41 -4.63 4.68
C SER A 236 -10.01 -5.16 5.03
N TYR A 237 -9.28 -4.50 5.92
CA TYR A 237 -7.98 -4.98 6.42
C TYR A 237 -8.11 -6.31 7.17
N VAL A 238 -9.10 -6.43 8.06
CA VAL A 238 -9.34 -7.68 8.81
C VAL A 238 -9.69 -8.81 7.86
N ILE A 239 -10.54 -8.58 6.85
CA ILE A 239 -10.90 -9.63 5.89
C ILE A 239 -9.72 -9.98 4.99
N ALA A 240 -9.20 -9.01 4.23
CA ALA A 240 -8.17 -9.29 3.23
C ALA A 240 -6.87 -9.77 3.88
N ARG A 241 -6.36 -9.03 4.86
CA ARG A 241 -5.08 -9.35 5.49
C ARG A 241 -5.26 -10.29 6.68
N GLY A 242 -6.28 -10.14 7.51
CA GLY A 242 -6.47 -10.98 8.70
C GLY A 242 -7.01 -12.38 8.43
N ILE A 243 -7.73 -12.59 7.33
CA ILE A 243 -8.35 -13.89 7.00
C ILE A 243 -7.81 -14.43 5.67
N VAL A 244 -7.94 -13.68 4.57
CA VAL A 244 -7.59 -14.20 3.23
C VAL A 244 -6.09 -14.47 3.10
N MET A 245 -5.22 -13.55 3.56
CA MET A 245 -3.77 -13.76 3.53
C MET A 245 -3.31 -15.01 4.28
N PRO A 246 -3.65 -15.24 5.57
CA PRO A 246 -3.20 -16.45 6.27
C PRO A 246 -3.70 -17.73 5.60
N LEU A 247 -4.95 -17.76 5.12
CA LEU A 247 -5.46 -18.93 4.39
C LEU A 247 -4.69 -19.16 3.09
N SER A 248 -4.36 -18.09 2.36
CA SER A 248 -3.52 -18.16 1.16
C SER A 248 -2.11 -18.69 1.48
N LEU A 249 -1.49 -18.23 2.57
CA LEU A 249 -0.17 -18.71 3.01
C LEU A 249 -0.20 -20.18 3.47
N LEU A 250 -1.34 -20.67 3.99
CA LEU A 250 -1.53 -22.08 4.31
C LEU A 250 -1.68 -22.93 3.05
N ASP A 251 -2.39 -22.44 2.02
CA ASP A 251 -2.42 -23.08 0.71
C ASP A 251 -1.00 -23.16 0.09
N VAL A 252 -0.19 -22.08 0.20
CA VAL A 252 1.22 -22.12 -0.20
C VAL A 252 1.98 -23.19 0.59
N ALA A 253 1.83 -23.21 1.91
CA ALA A 253 2.52 -24.17 2.77
C ALA A 253 2.15 -25.61 2.41
N ARG A 254 0.87 -25.90 2.14
CA ARG A 254 0.41 -27.20 1.67
C ARG A 254 1.08 -27.59 0.36
N ALA A 255 1.06 -26.70 -0.63
CA ALA A 255 1.70 -26.96 -1.93
C ALA A 255 3.21 -27.23 -1.79
N LEU A 256 3.89 -26.46 -0.94
CA LEU A 256 5.32 -26.64 -0.69
C LEU A 256 5.61 -27.97 0.03
N PHE A 257 4.98 -28.22 1.18
CA PHE A 257 5.42 -29.27 2.10
C PHE A 257 4.70 -30.61 1.95
N TRP A 258 3.51 -30.65 1.34
CA TRP A 258 2.75 -31.89 1.12
C TRP A 258 2.73 -32.35 -0.34
N GLU A 259 2.71 -31.40 -1.28
CA GLU A 259 2.56 -31.71 -2.71
C GLU A 259 3.92 -31.79 -3.44
N GLY A 260 5.02 -31.58 -2.71
CA GLY A 260 6.38 -31.79 -3.23
C GLY A 260 6.94 -30.62 -4.05
N HIS A 261 6.33 -29.42 -3.99
CA HIS A 261 6.84 -28.23 -4.67
C HIS A 261 7.91 -27.46 -3.88
N MET A 262 8.48 -28.08 -2.83
CA MET A 262 9.49 -27.46 -1.98
C MET A 262 10.82 -27.29 -2.73
N THR A 263 11.28 -26.04 -2.82
CA THR A 263 12.67 -25.71 -3.14
C THR A 263 13.21 -24.79 -2.05
N PRO A 264 14.53 -24.70 -1.84
CA PRO A 264 15.08 -23.74 -0.86
C PRO A 264 14.62 -22.29 -1.11
N VAL A 265 14.48 -21.90 -2.38
CA VAL A 265 14.02 -20.57 -2.80
C VAL A 265 12.55 -20.35 -2.45
N THR A 266 11.68 -21.30 -2.75
CA THR A 266 10.24 -21.13 -2.48
C THR A 266 9.93 -21.14 -0.98
N VAL A 267 10.69 -21.92 -0.18
CA VAL A 267 10.62 -21.88 1.28
C VAL A 267 11.11 -20.54 1.83
N TRP A 268 12.20 -20.00 1.27
CA TRP A 268 12.71 -18.68 1.62
C TRP A 268 11.64 -17.61 1.38
N ILE A 269 11.05 -17.56 0.18
CA ILE A 269 10.00 -16.60 -0.18
C ILE A 269 8.83 -16.74 0.78
N TRP A 270 8.32 -17.95 0.99
CA TRP A 270 7.20 -18.19 1.90
C TRP A 270 7.49 -17.75 3.34
N PHE A 271 8.69 -18.03 3.86
CA PHE A 271 9.10 -17.62 5.20
C PHE A 271 9.10 -16.09 5.36
N TYR A 272 9.69 -15.36 4.43
CA TYR A 272 9.70 -13.90 4.48
C TYR A 272 8.32 -13.29 4.20
N CYS A 273 7.45 -13.95 3.43
CA CYS A 273 6.05 -13.54 3.27
C CYS A 273 5.33 -13.66 4.63
N CYS A 274 5.54 -14.75 5.37
CA CYS A 274 5.01 -14.92 6.71
C CYS A 274 5.55 -13.84 7.68
N ALA A 275 6.85 -13.52 7.60
CA ALA A 275 7.44 -12.45 8.41
C ALA A 275 6.84 -11.07 8.09
N GLY A 276 6.70 -10.74 6.80
CA GLY A 276 6.03 -9.51 6.35
C GLY A 276 4.56 -9.45 6.78
N PHE A 277 3.89 -10.60 6.82
CA PHE A 277 2.52 -10.74 7.29
C PHE A 277 2.36 -10.45 8.80
N LEU A 278 3.32 -10.82 9.64
CA LEU A 278 3.31 -10.45 11.07
C LEU A 278 3.23 -8.94 11.27
N GLY A 279 3.91 -8.16 10.42
CA GLY A 279 3.78 -6.70 10.40
C GLY A 279 2.34 -6.23 10.11
N SER A 280 1.66 -6.92 9.18
CA SER A 280 0.25 -6.63 8.88
C SER A 280 -0.67 -6.94 10.05
N LEU A 281 -0.41 -7.99 10.84
CA LEU A 281 -1.20 -8.31 12.04
C LEU A 281 -1.08 -7.21 13.11
N LEU A 282 0.13 -6.68 13.32
CA LEU A 282 0.35 -5.55 14.22
C LEU A 282 -0.43 -4.31 13.75
N TRP A 283 -0.49 -4.09 12.44
CA TRP A 283 -1.27 -3.00 11.87
C TRP A 283 -2.77 -3.19 12.04
N ILE A 284 -3.30 -4.39 11.80
CA ILE A 284 -4.71 -4.74 12.05
C ILE A 284 -5.06 -4.46 13.51
N LYS A 285 -4.22 -4.89 14.46
CA LYS A 285 -4.42 -4.61 15.89
C LYS A 285 -4.54 -3.11 16.16
N SER A 286 -3.68 -2.30 15.54
CA SER A 286 -3.71 -0.84 15.68
C SER A 286 -4.99 -0.23 15.10
N LEU A 287 -5.43 -0.68 13.92
CA LEU A 287 -6.67 -0.23 13.27
C LEU A 287 -7.91 -0.59 14.11
N VAL A 288 -8.03 -1.85 14.53
CA VAL A 288 -9.14 -2.32 15.37
C VAL A 288 -9.18 -1.54 16.69
N SER A 289 -8.03 -1.41 17.37
CA SER A 289 -7.95 -0.64 18.62
C SER A 289 -8.29 0.84 18.43
N GLY A 290 -7.91 1.43 17.29
CA GLY A 290 -8.28 2.79 16.92
C GLY A 290 -9.79 2.94 16.69
N TYR A 291 -10.38 2.01 15.94
CA TYR A 291 -11.80 1.98 15.61
C TYR A 291 -12.68 1.79 16.86
N LEU A 292 -12.39 0.80 17.70
CA LEU A 292 -13.14 0.56 18.94
C LEU A 292 -13.08 1.78 19.88
N ARG A 293 -11.91 2.44 19.99
CA ARG A 293 -11.81 3.68 20.76
C ARG A 293 -12.65 4.82 20.19
N MET A 294 -12.90 4.86 18.88
CA MET A 294 -13.79 5.85 18.28
C MET A 294 -15.26 5.49 18.48
N ALA A 295 -15.62 4.22 18.33
CA ALA A 295 -16.99 3.73 18.49
C ALA A 295 -17.49 3.82 19.94
N PHE A 296 -16.63 3.51 20.92
CA PHE A 296 -17.00 3.47 22.34
C PHE A 296 -16.65 4.72 23.14
N ARG A 297 -16.04 5.74 22.51
CA ARG A 297 -15.92 7.04 23.17
C ARG A 297 -17.32 7.61 23.28
N LYS A 298 -17.95 7.48 24.46
CA LYS A 298 -19.21 8.15 24.79
C LYS A 298 -19.08 9.58 24.31
N MET A 299 -19.85 9.93 23.27
CA MET A 299 -19.98 11.34 22.90
C MET A 299 -20.45 12.04 24.17
N PRO A 300 -19.78 13.10 24.63
CA PRO A 300 -20.30 13.87 25.75
C PRO A 300 -21.74 14.22 25.39
N THR A 301 -22.68 13.62 26.11
CA THR A 301 -24.11 13.92 25.98
C THR A 301 -24.22 15.43 26.11
N GLU A 302 -24.83 16.09 25.12
CA GLU A 302 -24.93 17.56 24.98
C GLU A 302 -25.52 18.29 26.20
N GLY A 303 -25.89 17.58 27.28
CA GLY A 303 -26.32 18.14 28.56
C GLY A 303 -25.27 18.25 29.67
N SER A 304 -24.01 17.79 29.50
CA SER A 304 -22.99 18.04 30.53
C SER A 304 -22.43 19.45 30.40
N SER A 305 -23.18 20.41 30.96
CA SER A 305 -22.78 21.82 31.05
C SER A 305 -21.34 21.98 31.55
N PRO A 306 -20.52 22.87 30.96
CA PRO A 306 -19.13 23.11 31.35
C PRO A 306 -18.94 23.61 32.80
N THR A 307 -20.02 23.88 33.54
CA THR A 307 -19.98 24.24 34.96
C THR A 307 -19.38 23.13 35.84
N SER A 308 -19.57 21.85 35.54
CA SER A 308 -19.12 20.78 36.44
C SER A 308 -17.60 20.49 36.41
N ALA A 309 -16.89 20.95 35.37
CA ALA A 309 -15.44 20.74 35.25
C ALA A 309 -14.64 21.75 36.10
N LYS A 310 -15.11 23.00 36.19
CA LYS A 310 -14.52 24.02 37.09
C LYS A 310 -14.73 23.70 38.57
N GLU A 311 -15.82 23.02 38.91
CA GLU A 311 -16.11 22.66 40.30
C GLU A 311 -15.25 21.48 40.80
N ARG A 312 -14.81 20.58 39.90
CA ARG A 312 -13.88 19.49 40.23
C ARG A 312 -12.43 19.92 40.43
N THR A 313 -11.98 20.99 39.75
CA THR A 313 -10.64 21.55 40.01
C THR A 313 -10.62 22.41 41.27
N ARG A 314 -11.74 23.03 41.64
CA ARG A 314 -11.84 23.85 42.87
C ARG A 314 -11.82 22.97 44.14
N LYS A 315 -12.54 21.85 44.16
CA LYS A 315 -12.57 20.91 45.30
C LYS A 315 -11.27 20.10 45.55
N LYS A 316 -10.23 20.27 44.73
CA LYS A 316 -8.92 19.63 44.93
C LYS A 316 -7.83 20.60 45.42
N ALA A 317 -8.16 21.88 45.50
CA ALA A 317 -7.25 22.93 45.94
C ALA A 317 -7.54 23.39 47.39
N ASP A 318 -8.58 22.85 48.01
CA ASP A 318 -8.93 22.99 49.43
C ASP A 318 -8.69 21.64 50.12
#